data_AF-L0B1N9-F1
#
_entry.id   AF-L0B1N9-F1
#
_cell.length_a   1.000
_cell.length_b   1.000
_cell.length_c   1.000
_cell.angle_alpha   90.00
_cell.angle_beta   90.00
_cell.angle_gamma   90.00
#
_symmetry.space_group_name_H-M   'P 1'
#
loop_
_entity.id
_entity.type
_entity.pdbx_description
1 polymer ?
#
loop_
_entity_poly.entity_id
_entity_poly.type
_entity_poly.pdbx_seq_one_letter_code
_entity_poly.pdbx_strand_id
1 'polypeptide(L)'
;MKTPRLSLFVQLWLFPGHILATILFDSIMNDVLKLQGEELDKIGRFDLETRVGDAISKASQLLGLDNFESSECEPDFSHFCPEGWVYSGDGVHCKADFEYEGPCERVLDFSNKTPLDKLEMSKTCGFSWPCRVKDYPVDGNSFCPRFWRYDGKNA
;
A
#
# COMPACT_ATOMS: atom_id res chain seq x y z
N MET A 1 44.03 -33.88 20.53
CA MET A 1 43.51 -32.52 20.28
C MET A 1 42.93 -32.50 18.88
N LYS A 2 41.60 -32.47 18.76
CA LYS A 2 40.87 -32.52 17.48
C LYS A 2 40.50 -31.09 17.09
N THR A 3 41.02 -30.62 15.97
CA THR A 3 40.53 -29.42 15.28
C THR A 3 39.23 -29.77 14.54
N PRO A 4 38.13 -29.03 14.68
CA PRO A 4 36.99 -29.19 13.78
C PRO A 4 37.24 -28.41 12.49
N ARG A 5 37.12 -29.11 11.36
CA ARG A 5 36.89 -28.51 10.04
C ARG A 5 35.51 -27.86 10.04
N LEU A 6 35.44 -26.54 9.92
CA LEU A 6 34.20 -25.85 9.60
C LEU A 6 33.96 -25.98 8.10
N SER A 7 32.91 -26.73 7.77
CA SER A 7 32.41 -26.95 6.42
C SER A 7 31.96 -25.63 5.81
N LEU A 8 32.37 -25.39 4.57
CA LEU A 8 31.71 -24.51 3.62
C LEU A 8 30.21 -24.82 3.61
N PHE A 9 29.37 -23.84 3.92
CA PHE A 9 28.00 -23.65 3.38
C PHE A 9 27.49 -22.28 3.89
N VAL A 10 28.17 -21.20 3.51
CA VAL A 10 27.53 -19.89 3.40
C VAL A 10 27.08 -19.81 1.95
N GLN A 11 25.90 -20.37 1.67
CA GLN A 11 25.23 -20.15 0.40
C GLN A 11 24.90 -18.66 0.32
N LEU A 12 25.69 -17.97 -0.50
CA LEU A 12 25.29 -16.93 -1.44
C LEU A 12 23.78 -16.65 -1.44
N TRP A 13 23.34 -15.73 -0.58
CA TRP A 13 22.22 -14.85 -0.88
C TRP A 13 22.79 -13.55 -1.46
N LEU A 14 23.46 -13.68 -2.60
CA LEU A 14 23.67 -12.60 -3.55
C LEU A 14 22.64 -12.81 -4.66
N PHE A 15 21.38 -12.48 -4.36
CA PHE A 15 20.43 -12.09 -5.39
C PHE A 15 20.15 -10.59 -5.19
N PRO A 16 20.85 -9.71 -5.93
CA PRO A 16 20.47 -8.32 -5.99
C PRO A 16 19.19 -8.23 -6.85
N GLY A 17 18.11 -7.72 -6.28
CA GLY A 17 17.08 -7.06 -7.09
C GLY A 17 15.77 -7.79 -7.37
N HIS A 18 15.25 -8.62 -6.45
CA HIS A 18 13.79 -8.78 -6.41
C HIS A 18 13.23 -7.72 -5.47
N ILE A 19 12.94 -6.54 -6.03
CA ILE A 19 11.99 -5.61 -5.44
C ILE A 19 10.69 -6.41 -5.30
N LEU A 20 10.24 -6.66 -4.07
CA LEU A 20 8.87 -7.10 -3.83
C LEU A 20 7.98 -6.08 -4.53
N ALA A 21 7.34 -6.49 -5.63
CA ALA A 21 6.53 -5.60 -6.44
C ALA A 21 5.45 -5.00 -5.54
N THR A 22 5.51 -3.68 -5.36
CA THR A 22 4.50 -2.97 -4.57
C THR A 22 3.24 -2.82 -5.41
N ILE A 23 2.08 -2.71 -4.75
CA ILE A 23 0.78 -2.51 -5.42
C ILE A 23 0.83 -1.32 -6.39
N LEU A 24 1.52 -0.26 -5.99
CA LEU A 24 1.72 0.94 -6.77
C LEU A 24 2.55 0.65 -8.03
N PHE A 25 3.64 -0.11 -7.89
CA PHE A 25 4.46 -0.53 -9.02
C PHE A 25 3.64 -1.35 -10.02
N ASP A 26 2.89 -2.34 -9.56
CA ASP A 26 2.05 -3.19 -10.43
C ASP A 26 0.96 -2.38 -11.15
N SER A 27 0.29 -1.45 -10.44
CA SER A 27 -0.72 -0.59 -11.06
C SER A 27 -0.13 0.30 -12.15
N ILE A 28 1.02 0.92 -11.88
CA ILE A 28 1.69 1.81 -12.84
C ILE A 28 2.19 1.00 -14.03
N MET A 29 2.81 -0.15 -13.81
CA MET A 29 3.26 -1.02 -14.90
C MET A 29 2.08 -1.45 -15.78
N ASN A 30 0.94 -1.81 -15.20
CA ASN A 30 -0.25 -2.16 -15.97
C ASN A 30 -0.77 -1.00 -16.81
N ASP A 31 -0.79 0.22 -16.29
CA ASP A 31 -1.25 1.39 -17.04
C ASP A 31 -0.26 1.82 -18.12
N VAL A 32 1.06 1.76 -17.84
CA VAL A 32 2.11 2.02 -18.83
C VAL A 32 2.05 1.03 -19.99
N LEU A 33 1.84 -0.27 -19.69
CA LEU A 33 1.69 -1.32 -20.71
C LEU A 33 0.44 -1.13 -21.58
N LYS A 34 -0.65 -0.56 -21.03
CA LYS A 34 -1.86 -0.22 -21.82
C LYS A 34 -1.64 0.99 -22.73
N LEU A 35 -0.82 1.96 -22.29
CA LEU A 35 -0.55 3.19 -23.04
C LEU A 35 0.50 2.97 -24.15
N GLN A 36 1.48 2.09 -23.92
CA GLN A 36 2.48 1.73 -24.92
C GLN A 36 1.98 0.58 -25.81
N GLY A 37 1.01 0.88 -26.66
CA GLY A 37 0.66 0.03 -27.80
C GLY A 37 1.84 -0.10 -28.76
N GLU A 38 2.25 -1.34 -29.03
CA GLU A 38 3.23 -1.81 -30.03
C GLU A 38 4.67 -1.23 -30.05
N GLU A 39 5.02 -0.18 -29.30
CA GLU A 39 6.42 0.31 -29.18
C GLU A 39 7.19 -0.35 -28.00
N LEU A 40 6.93 -1.63 -27.74
CA LEU A 40 7.72 -2.45 -26.81
C LEU A 40 9.09 -2.89 -27.41
N ASP A 41 9.41 -2.47 -28.64
CA ASP A 41 10.60 -2.93 -29.38
C ASP A 41 11.86 -2.04 -29.24
N LYS A 42 11.90 -1.14 -28.25
CA LYS A 42 13.14 -0.38 -27.92
C LYS A 42 13.50 -0.40 -26.44
N ILE A 43 12.50 -0.51 -25.58
CA ILE A 43 12.67 -0.57 -24.13
C ILE A 43 12.21 -1.97 -23.72
N GLY A 44 13.17 -2.82 -23.36
CA GLY A 44 12.85 -4.15 -22.83
C GLY A 44 12.06 -4.03 -21.54
N ARG A 45 11.17 -5.00 -21.25
CA ARG A 45 10.37 -5.08 -20.02
C ARG A 45 11.18 -4.78 -18.75
N PHE A 46 12.39 -5.34 -18.67
CA PHE A 46 13.30 -5.13 -17.54
C PHE A 46 13.80 -3.67 -17.40
N ASP A 47 14.12 -3.01 -18.52
CA ASP A 47 14.50 -1.58 -18.51
C ASP A 47 13.30 -0.70 -18.15
N LEU A 48 12.10 -1.08 -18.61
CA LEU A 48 10.86 -0.40 -18.22
C LEU A 48 10.59 -0.52 -16.72
N GLU A 49 10.65 -1.74 -16.18
CA GLU A 49 10.50 -2.01 -14.75
C GLU A 49 11.51 -1.21 -13.92
N THR A 50 12.77 -1.17 -14.33
CA THR A 50 13.82 -0.41 -13.66
C THR A 50 13.48 1.09 -13.62
N ARG A 51 13.09 1.68 -14.77
CA ARG A 51 12.76 3.11 -14.86
C ARG A 51 11.52 3.48 -14.05
N VAL A 52 10.50 2.62 -14.07
CA VAL A 52 9.29 2.82 -13.26
C VAL A 52 9.65 2.76 -11.77
N GLY A 53 10.49 1.80 -11.37
CA GLY A 53 10.99 1.68 -10.00
C GLY A 53 11.77 2.91 -9.53
N ASP A 54 12.71 3.40 -10.35
CA ASP A 54 13.50 4.60 -10.05
C ASP A 54 12.62 5.86 -9.95
N ALA A 55 11.66 6.01 -10.87
CA ALA A 55 10.75 7.15 -10.88
C ALA A 55 9.84 7.17 -9.63
N ILE A 56 9.29 6.01 -9.25
CA ILE A 56 8.50 5.86 -8.02
C ILE A 56 9.37 6.16 -6.80
N SER A 57 10.57 5.57 -6.72
CA SER A 57 11.48 5.79 -5.59
C SER A 57 11.84 7.25 -5.41
N LYS A 58 12.12 7.96 -6.51
CA LYS A 58 12.40 9.39 -6.50
C LYS A 58 11.18 10.21 -6.10
N ALA A 59 10.00 9.88 -6.62
CA ALA A 59 8.76 10.56 -6.24
C ALA A 59 8.47 10.38 -4.74
N SER A 60 8.61 9.15 -4.22
CA SER A 60 8.46 8.84 -2.80
C SER A 60 9.40 9.66 -1.93
N GLN A 61 10.69 9.74 -2.28
CA GLN A 61 11.66 10.57 -1.56
C GLN A 61 11.29 12.05 -1.57
N LEU A 62 10.87 12.58 -2.73
CA LEU A 62 10.45 13.99 -2.85
C LEU A 62 9.22 14.30 -1.99
N LEU A 63 8.34 13.32 -1.79
CA LEU A 63 7.11 13.46 -1.02
C LEU A 63 7.28 13.07 0.47
N GLY A 64 8.48 12.67 0.91
CA GLY A 64 8.68 12.16 2.28
C GLY A 64 7.87 10.89 2.59
N LEU A 65 7.55 10.12 1.55
CA LEU A 65 6.84 8.85 1.66
C LEU A 65 7.88 7.75 1.80
N ASP A 66 8.30 7.46 3.03
CA ASP A 66 9.12 6.28 3.28
C ASP A 66 8.40 5.03 2.76
N ASN A 67 9.17 4.14 2.14
CA ASN A 67 8.66 2.95 1.47
C ASN A 67 7.77 2.18 2.44
N PHE A 68 6.50 2.00 2.06
CA PHE A 68 5.41 1.51 2.89
C PHE A 68 5.50 0.01 3.22
N GLU A 69 6.71 -0.56 3.26
CA GLU A 69 6.96 -1.94 3.67
C GLU A 69 6.79 -2.17 5.18
N SER A 70 6.27 -1.20 5.94
CA SER A 70 6.07 -1.31 7.39
C SER A 70 4.60 -1.27 7.81
N SER A 71 3.67 -1.50 6.89
CA SER A 71 2.24 -1.52 7.18
C SER A 71 1.66 -2.83 6.66
N GLU A 72 0.96 -3.55 7.54
CA GLU A 72 0.38 -4.88 7.28
C GLU A 72 -0.55 -4.90 6.04
N CYS A 73 -1.01 -3.74 5.57
CA CYS A 73 -1.88 -3.55 4.41
C CYS A 73 -1.80 -2.10 3.88
N GLU A 74 -2.35 -1.83 2.68
CA GLU A 74 -2.54 -0.45 2.17
C GLU A 74 -3.65 0.26 2.98
N PRO A 75 -3.48 1.51 3.47
CA PRO A 75 -4.46 2.17 4.30
C PRO A 75 -5.56 2.81 3.44
N ASP A 76 -6.78 2.80 3.95
CA ASP A 76 -7.95 3.40 3.33
C ASP A 76 -8.22 4.81 3.88
N PHE A 77 -7.63 5.82 3.26
CA PHE A 77 -7.85 7.23 3.60
C PHE A 77 -9.23 7.78 3.15
N SER A 78 -10.08 6.95 2.52
CA SER A 78 -11.47 7.34 2.21
C SER A 78 -12.34 7.42 3.47
N HIS A 79 -11.96 6.69 4.52
CA HIS A 79 -12.58 6.82 5.84
C HIS A 79 -12.38 8.23 6.41
N PHE A 80 -13.40 8.75 7.07
CA PHE A 80 -13.31 10.07 7.72
C PHE A 80 -12.41 10.03 8.95
N CYS A 81 -12.58 9.02 9.81
CA CYS A 81 -11.82 8.83 11.04
C CYS A 81 -10.81 7.69 10.95
N PRO A 82 -9.71 7.77 11.73
CA PRO A 82 -8.79 6.65 11.94
C PRO A 82 -9.48 5.40 12.49
N GLU A 83 -8.76 4.27 12.45
CA GLU A 83 -9.22 3.02 13.04
C GLU A 83 -9.40 3.17 14.56
N GLY A 84 -10.52 2.68 15.10
CA GLY A 84 -10.87 2.82 16.52
C GLY A 84 -11.40 4.21 16.92
N TRP A 85 -11.35 5.22 16.04
CA TRP A 85 -11.83 6.57 16.35
C TRP A 85 -13.29 6.75 15.93
N VAL A 86 -14.03 7.51 16.73
CA VAL A 86 -15.47 7.77 16.54
C VAL A 86 -15.68 9.18 15.99
N TYR A 87 -16.47 9.29 14.93
CA TYR A 87 -16.87 10.57 14.37
C TYR A 87 -17.79 11.36 15.32
N SER A 88 -17.51 12.64 15.51
CA SER A 88 -18.25 13.50 16.45
C SER A 88 -19.61 13.97 15.93
N GLY A 89 -19.89 13.80 14.63
CA GLY A 89 -21.17 14.19 14.01
C GLY A 89 -21.22 15.62 13.48
N ASP A 90 -20.13 16.39 13.56
CA ASP A 90 -20.06 17.83 13.30
C ASP A 90 -19.44 18.22 11.94
N GLY A 91 -19.00 17.24 11.16
CA GLY A 91 -18.33 17.41 9.87
C GLY A 91 -16.83 17.60 9.98
N VAL A 92 -16.28 17.59 11.19
CA VAL A 92 -14.95 18.13 11.47
C VAL A 92 -14.11 17.17 12.29
N HIS A 93 -14.63 16.67 13.41
CA HIS A 93 -13.79 16.05 14.42
C HIS A 93 -13.97 14.54 14.53
N CYS A 94 -12.85 13.85 14.76
CA CYS A 94 -12.82 12.47 15.22
C CYS A 94 -12.31 12.41 16.65
N LYS A 95 -12.92 11.53 17.44
CA LYS A 95 -12.59 11.31 18.84
C LYS A 95 -12.00 9.91 19.03
N ALA A 96 -10.80 9.85 19.61
CA ALA A 96 -10.13 8.60 19.96
C ALA A 96 -10.93 7.84 21.04
N ASP A 97 -10.82 6.52 21.02
CA ASP A 97 -11.31 5.66 22.10
C ASP A 97 -10.47 5.82 23.39
N PHE A 98 -10.67 4.92 24.35
CA PHE A 98 -9.90 4.90 25.60
C PHE A 98 -8.55 4.17 25.46
N GLU A 99 -8.31 3.44 24.38
CA GLU A 99 -7.09 2.65 24.13
C GLU A 99 -5.99 3.46 23.44
N TYR A 100 -6.32 4.60 22.85
CA TYR A 100 -5.32 5.49 22.26
C TYR A 100 -4.32 6.03 23.31
N GLU A 101 -3.05 5.67 23.14
CA GLU A 101 -1.92 6.07 24.01
C GLU A 101 -0.93 7.02 23.31
N GLY A 102 -1.28 7.51 22.11
CA GLY A 102 -0.42 8.40 21.32
C GLY A 102 -0.29 9.82 21.89
N PRO A 103 0.68 10.61 21.39
CA PRO A 103 1.03 11.91 21.96
C PRO A 103 0.05 13.05 21.64
N CYS A 104 -0.84 12.88 20.65
CA CYS A 104 -1.79 13.92 20.25
C CYS A 104 -3.04 13.97 21.13
N GLU A 105 -3.85 15.02 20.98
CA GLU A 105 -5.15 15.13 21.64
C GLU A 105 -6.10 14.01 21.21
N ARG A 106 -7.04 13.65 22.09
CA ARG A 106 -8.06 12.62 21.80
C ARG A 106 -9.18 13.13 20.88
N VAL A 107 -9.20 14.41 20.53
CA VAL A 107 -10.17 14.99 19.58
C VAL A 107 -9.38 15.78 18.57
N LEU A 108 -9.44 15.39 17.30
CA LEU A 108 -8.66 16.01 16.23
C LEU A 108 -9.57 16.39 15.07
N ASP A 109 -9.23 17.48 14.39
CA ASP A 109 -9.91 17.98 13.18
C ASP A 109 -9.37 17.25 11.93
N PHE A 110 -10.28 16.54 11.25
CA PHE A 110 -10.04 15.84 9.98
C PHE A 110 -10.76 16.49 8.79
N SER A 111 -11.36 17.66 8.97
CA SER A 111 -11.97 18.43 7.88
C SER A 111 -10.91 18.83 6.85
N ASN A 112 -11.25 18.68 5.57
CA ASN A 112 -10.41 19.05 4.43
C ASN A 112 -8.98 18.46 4.44
N LYS A 113 -8.74 17.37 5.18
CA LYS A 113 -7.44 16.68 5.19
C LYS A 113 -7.30 15.79 3.97
N THR A 114 -6.22 16.01 3.22
CA THR A 114 -5.83 15.15 2.11
C THR A 114 -5.32 13.80 2.63
N PRO A 115 -5.24 12.76 1.78
CA PRO A 115 -4.60 11.49 2.17
C PRO A 115 -3.18 11.66 2.71
N LEU A 116 -2.42 12.64 2.18
CA LEU A 116 -1.07 12.92 2.65
C LEU A 116 -1.09 13.51 4.07
N ASP A 117 -1.96 14.48 4.33
CA ASP A 117 -2.13 15.05 5.68
C ASP A 117 -2.53 13.97 6.69
N LYS A 118 -3.47 13.09 6.30
CA LYS A 118 -3.94 11.97 7.13
C LYS A 118 -2.82 10.98 7.46
N LEU A 119 -1.94 10.70 6.51
CA LEU A 119 -0.77 9.85 6.70
C LEU A 119 0.26 10.51 7.62
N GLU A 120 0.53 11.80 7.46
CA GLU A 120 1.47 12.52 8.33
C GLU A 120 0.94 12.61 9.77
N MET A 121 -0.35 12.89 9.93
CA MET A 121 -1.01 12.89 11.23
C MET A 121 -0.95 11.51 11.88
N SER A 122 -1.19 10.42 11.13
CA SER A 122 -1.13 9.07 11.69
C SER A 122 0.27 8.68 12.14
N LYS A 123 1.31 9.07 11.39
CA LYS A 123 2.71 8.90 11.80
C LYS A 123 3.04 9.71 13.07
N THR A 124 2.62 10.97 13.11
CA THR A 124 2.94 11.89 14.21
C THR A 124 2.21 11.51 15.51
N CYS A 125 0.95 11.10 15.39
CA CYS A 125 0.08 10.79 16.51
C CYS A 125 0.06 9.30 16.89
N GLY A 126 0.61 8.40 16.07
CA GLY A 126 0.69 6.97 16.38
C GLY A 126 -0.65 6.24 16.36
N PHE A 127 -1.57 6.62 15.47
CA PHE A 127 -2.79 5.85 15.17
C PHE A 127 -2.71 5.23 13.77
N SER A 128 -3.55 4.22 13.48
CA SER A 128 -3.63 3.56 12.17
C SER A 128 -4.89 3.95 11.41
N TRP A 129 -4.87 3.69 10.10
CA TRP A 129 -6.04 3.77 9.24
C TRP A 129 -6.50 2.35 8.86
N PRO A 130 -7.82 2.13 8.68
CA PRO A 130 -8.32 0.83 8.25
C PRO A 130 -7.65 0.36 6.97
N CYS A 131 -7.46 -0.95 6.81
CA CYS A 131 -6.95 -1.51 5.57
C CYS A 131 -7.94 -1.32 4.41
N ARG A 132 -7.42 -0.95 3.23
CA ARG A 132 -8.16 -1.09 1.98
C ARG A 132 -8.36 -2.58 1.74
N VAL A 133 -9.61 -3.03 1.78
CA VAL A 133 -9.96 -4.43 1.50
C VAL A 133 -9.68 -4.71 0.02
N LYS A 134 -8.70 -5.58 -0.26
CA LYS A 134 -8.39 -6.02 -1.63
C LYS A 134 -9.32 -7.11 -2.13
N ASP A 135 -9.96 -7.83 -1.22
CA ASP A 135 -10.76 -9.01 -1.53
C ASP A 135 -12.24 -8.74 -1.29
N TYR A 136 -13.02 -8.61 -2.36
CA TYR A 136 -14.44 -8.98 -2.25
C TYR A 136 -14.46 -10.45 -1.82
N PRO A 137 -15.19 -10.84 -0.76
CA PRO A 137 -15.42 -12.24 -0.49
C PRO A 137 -16.09 -12.82 -1.74
N VAL A 138 -15.29 -13.54 -2.54
CA VAL A 138 -15.80 -14.42 -3.57
C VAL A 138 -16.40 -15.57 -2.78
N ASP A 139 -17.64 -15.39 -2.35
CA ASP A 139 -18.49 -16.53 -2.03
C ASP A 139 -18.33 -17.46 -3.24
N GLY A 140 -17.86 -18.69 -3.00
CA GLY A 140 -17.43 -19.63 -4.05
C GLY A 140 -18.52 -20.05 -5.05
N ASN A 141 -19.59 -19.28 -5.16
CA ASN A 141 -20.72 -19.47 -6.04
C ASN A 141 -21.26 -18.15 -6.67
N SER A 142 -20.57 -17.01 -6.56
CA SER A 142 -20.96 -15.78 -7.28
C SER A 142 -19.77 -14.97 -7.79
N PHE A 143 -19.62 -14.94 -9.12
CA PHE A 143 -18.64 -14.15 -9.87
C PHE A 143 -18.87 -12.63 -9.83
N CYS A 144 -19.66 -12.11 -8.90
CA CYS A 144 -20.17 -10.76 -8.95
C CYS A 144 -20.06 -10.07 -7.58
N PRO A 145 -19.57 -8.81 -7.54
CA PRO A 145 -19.60 -7.98 -6.35
C PRO A 145 -21.02 -7.84 -5.77
N ARG A 146 -21.11 -7.40 -4.51
CA ARG A 146 -22.39 -7.11 -3.87
C ARG A 146 -23.19 -6.13 -4.76
N PHE A 147 -24.43 -6.49 -5.09
CA PHE A 147 -25.38 -5.78 -5.99
C PHE A 147 -25.20 -6.00 -7.51
N TRP A 148 -24.30 -6.86 -7.96
CA TRP A 148 -24.20 -7.27 -9.36
C TRP A 148 -24.93 -8.59 -9.61
N ARG A 149 -25.59 -8.72 -10.77
CA ARG A 149 -26.23 -9.96 -11.23
C ARG A 149 -25.51 -10.46 -12.48
N TYR A 150 -25.10 -11.72 -12.46
CA TYR A 150 -24.46 -12.39 -13.59
C TYR A 150 -25.40 -12.43 -14.82
N ASP A 151 -24.96 -11.90 -15.98
CA ASP A 151 -25.74 -11.86 -17.24
C ASP A 151 -25.48 -13.06 -18.17
N GLY A 152 -24.71 -14.07 -17.75
CA GLY A 152 -24.62 -15.35 -18.47
C GLY A 152 -24.07 -15.31 -19.90
N LYS A 153 -23.52 -14.19 -20.37
CA LYS A 153 -22.92 -14.08 -21.70
C LYS A 153 -21.43 -14.34 -21.60
N ASN A 154 -21.06 -15.58 -21.86
CA ASN A 154 -19.67 -15.98 -22.06
C ASN A 154 -19.07 -15.16 -23.21
N ALA A 155 -17.98 -14.45 -22.93
CA ALA A 155 -17.02 -14.01 -23.94
C ALA A 155 -15.93 -15.06 -24.09
#